data_AF-A0A7Y6DJE9-F1
#
_entry.id   AF-A0A7Y6DJE9-F1
#
_cell.length_a   1.000
_cell.length_b   1.000
_cell.length_c   1.000
_cell.angle_alpha   90.00
_cell.angle_beta   90.00
_cell.angle_gamma   90.00
#
_symmetry.space_group_name_H-M   'P 1'
#
loop_
_entity.id
_entity.type
_entity.pdbx_description
1 polymer ?
#
loop_
_entity_poly.entity_id
_entity_poly.type
_entity_poly.pdbx_seq_one_letter_code
_entity_poly.pdbx_strand_id
1 'polypeptide(L)'
;MPPPPMGGPPPLPGLAPRQLVERVFEAVVLAPPNMPGNTPSASWEVENHVDIVELAGVISELFSSPRQPIVIEGVSQKELFNKIRAVPGNETMEFDAMTLSANPAAWTSPEGIIYMGVDSPDYSDNGQLDVDKIRSTIVHESLHYSSYQHVGFQAETDLGATNLNYDEYVTDYFAHQVFTKMFPGAAYKTGYFTKDLNNNFMQWGGNLAKFMVDSGHVTHQELAGSYFGTGKLKALPEPLVSKWKAFAKQKSRPLKF
;
A
#
# COMPACT_ATOMS: atom_id res chain seq x y z
N MET A 1 58.77 8.07 -50.08
CA MET A 1 57.56 7.31 -49.68
C MET A 1 57.56 7.23 -48.16
N PRO A 2 56.48 7.61 -47.47
CA PRO A 2 56.38 7.44 -46.03
C PRO A 2 56.10 5.97 -45.68
N PRO A 3 56.53 5.49 -44.50
CA PRO A 3 56.27 4.11 -44.07
C PRO A 3 54.77 3.93 -43.76
N PRO A 4 54.23 2.71 -43.87
CA PRO A 4 52.82 2.44 -43.59
C PRO A 4 52.52 2.57 -42.08
N PRO A 5 51.28 2.89 -41.69
CA PRO A 5 50.91 2.99 -40.29
C PRO A 5 50.92 1.60 -39.65
N MET A 6 51.60 1.48 -38.51
CA MET A 6 51.58 0.31 -37.64
C MET A 6 50.16 0.10 -37.13
N GLY A 7 49.60 -1.10 -37.35
CA GLY A 7 48.30 -1.52 -36.83
C GLY A 7 48.24 -1.37 -35.32
N GLY A 8 47.14 -0.82 -34.83
CA GLY A 8 46.86 -0.70 -33.40
C GLY A 8 46.87 -2.06 -32.70
N PRO A 9 47.06 -2.08 -31.36
CA PRO A 9 47.11 -3.31 -30.59
C PRO A 9 45.80 -4.11 -30.77
N PRO A 10 45.87 -5.45 -30.81
CA PRO A 10 44.68 -6.29 -30.90
C PRO A 10 43.79 -6.06 -29.67
N PRO A 11 42.45 -6.14 -29.83
CA PRO A 11 41.54 -6.02 -28.70
C PRO A 11 41.85 -7.10 -27.65
N LEU A 12 41.89 -6.70 -26.38
CA LEU A 12 42.11 -7.60 -25.25
C LEU A 12 41.08 -8.74 -25.27
N PRO A 13 41.50 -10.00 -25.29
CA PRO A 13 40.58 -11.13 -25.17
C PRO A 13 39.99 -11.18 -23.76
N GLY A 14 38.66 -11.25 -23.63
CA GLY A 14 38.04 -11.86 -22.45
C GLY A 14 37.17 -10.99 -21.54
N LEU A 15 36.79 -9.77 -21.92
CA LEU A 15 35.63 -9.13 -21.28
C LEU A 15 34.39 -9.42 -22.13
N ALA A 16 33.87 -10.64 -22.02
CA ALA A 16 32.47 -10.87 -22.36
C ALA A 16 31.65 -9.84 -21.57
N PRO A 17 30.77 -9.05 -22.21
CA PRO A 17 29.86 -8.20 -21.46
C PRO A 17 29.13 -9.12 -20.47
N ARG A 18 29.24 -8.85 -19.16
CA ARG A 18 28.41 -9.51 -18.16
C ARG A 18 26.98 -9.36 -18.65
N GLN A 19 26.38 -10.46 -19.12
CA GLN A 19 24.96 -10.49 -19.38
C GLN A 19 24.30 -10.09 -18.06
N LEU A 20 23.68 -8.91 -18.04
CA LEU A 20 22.75 -8.55 -16.98
C LEU A 20 21.70 -9.66 -16.96
N VAL A 21 21.73 -10.47 -15.91
CA VAL A 21 20.73 -11.52 -15.71
C VAL A 21 19.42 -10.80 -15.46
N GLU A 22 18.57 -10.75 -16.50
CA GLU A 22 17.24 -10.16 -16.43
C GLU A 22 16.42 -10.95 -15.41
N ARG A 23 16.05 -10.31 -14.30
CA ARG A 23 15.25 -10.94 -13.24
C ARG A 23 13.77 -10.76 -13.54
N VAL A 24 12.97 -11.77 -13.19
CA VAL A 24 11.51 -11.70 -13.28
C VAL A 24 10.97 -11.39 -11.90
N PHE A 25 10.13 -10.36 -11.81
CA PHE A 25 9.42 -10.00 -10.59
C PHE A 25 8.32 -11.00 -10.29
N GLU A 26 8.35 -11.56 -9.08
CA GLU A 26 7.31 -12.42 -8.56
C GLU A 26 6.32 -11.57 -7.75
N ALA A 27 5.21 -11.23 -8.38
CA ALA A 27 4.15 -10.46 -7.74
C ALA A 27 3.41 -11.30 -6.68
N VAL A 28 3.03 -10.66 -5.58
CA VAL A 28 2.07 -11.23 -4.64
C VAL A 28 0.69 -11.15 -5.29
N VAL A 29 0.01 -12.29 -5.34
CA VAL A 29 -1.33 -12.42 -5.91
C VAL A 29 -2.34 -12.47 -4.77
N LEU A 30 -3.06 -11.37 -4.60
CA LEU A 30 -4.22 -11.30 -3.71
C LEU A 30 -5.51 -11.50 -4.52
N ALA A 31 -6.55 -12.00 -3.86
CA ALA A 31 -7.87 -12.00 -4.45
C ALA A 31 -8.30 -10.54 -4.70
N PRO A 32 -8.82 -10.20 -5.89
CA PRO A 32 -9.42 -8.88 -6.11
C PRO A 32 -10.52 -8.62 -5.08
N PRO A 33 -10.75 -7.36 -4.67
CA PRO A 33 -11.77 -7.06 -3.70
C PRO A 33 -13.13 -7.49 -4.25
N ASN A 34 -13.90 -8.18 -3.42
CA ASN A 34 -15.34 -8.22 -3.63
C ASN A 34 -15.84 -6.83 -3.27
N MET A 35 -16.28 -6.05 -4.27
CA MET A 35 -16.76 -4.71 -3.99
C MET A 35 -17.94 -4.83 -3.02
N PRO A 36 -17.91 -4.16 -1.87
CA PRO A 36 -19.00 -4.26 -0.93
C PRO A 36 -20.30 -3.83 -1.63
N GLY A 37 -21.40 -4.50 -1.26
CA GLY A 37 -22.72 -4.01 -1.61
C GLY A 37 -22.99 -2.65 -0.97
N ASN A 38 -24.22 -2.16 -1.07
CA ASN A 38 -24.61 -0.92 -0.41
C ASN A 38 -25.27 -1.15 0.96
N THR A 39 -25.15 -2.37 1.50
CA THR A 39 -25.80 -2.80 2.74
C THR A 39 -24.87 -2.60 3.92
N PRO A 40 -25.24 -1.80 4.93
CA PRO A 40 -24.45 -1.62 6.15
C PRO A 40 -24.06 -2.95 6.78
N SER A 41 -22.88 -3.00 7.39
CA SER A 41 -22.48 -4.15 8.21
C SER A 41 -23.35 -4.22 9.47
N ALA A 42 -23.37 -5.39 10.13
CA ALA A 42 -23.75 -5.41 11.54
C ALA A 42 -22.79 -4.50 12.33
N SER A 43 -23.22 -3.91 13.45
CA SER A 43 -22.30 -3.16 14.30
C SER A 43 -21.32 -4.12 15.00
N TRP A 44 -20.10 -3.66 15.21
CA TRP A 44 -19.02 -4.41 15.84
C TRP A 44 -18.08 -3.47 16.61
N GLU A 45 -17.19 -4.05 17.42
CA GLU A 45 -16.23 -3.32 18.27
C GLU A 45 -14.81 -3.77 17.93
N VAL A 46 -13.87 -2.83 17.94
CA VAL A 46 -12.49 -3.02 17.47
C VAL A 46 -11.78 -4.11 18.28
N GLU A 47 -11.93 -4.07 19.59
CA GLU A 47 -11.33 -4.99 20.57
C GLU A 47 -11.74 -6.45 20.37
N ASN A 48 -12.86 -6.72 19.69
CA ASN A 48 -13.32 -8.07 19.41
C ASN A 48 -12.58 -8.72 18.23
N HIS A 49 -11.80 -7.94 17.46
CA HIS A 49 -11.18 -8.41 16.22
C HIS A 49 -9.65 -8.39 16.21
N VAL A 50 -9.03 -7.48 16.96
CA VAL A 50 -7.56 -7.28 16.99
C VAL A 50 -7.10 -6.90 18.41
N ASP A 51 -6.06 -7.57 18.91
CA ASP A 51 -5.30 -7.10 20.07
C ASP A 51 -4.39 -5.93 19.65
N ILE A 52 -4.77 -4.71 20.02
CA ILE A 52 -4.08 -3.48 19.64
C ILE A 52 -2.68 -3.37 20.30
N VAL A 53 -2.52 -3.95 21.48
CA VAL A 53 -1.24 -3.98 22.20
C VAL A 53 -0.28 -4.90 21.46
N GLU A 54 -0.74 -6.08 21.05
CA GLU A 54 0.01 -7.01 20.20
C GLU A 54 0.35 -6.37 18.84
N LEU A 55 -0.63 -5.75 18.18
CA LEU A 55 -0.45 -5.08 16.89
C LEU A 55 0.69 -4.05 16.91
N ALA A 56 0.68 -3.16 17.91
CA ALA A 56 1.75 -2.19 18.09
C ALA A 56 3.13 -2.86 18.31
N GLY A 57 3.14 -4.00 19.01
CA GLY A 57 4.34 -4.81 19.21
C GLY A 57 4.86 -5.41 17.91
N VAL A 58 3.98 -5.99 17.09
CA VAL A 58 4.33 -6.61 15.80
C VAL A 58 4.84 -5.57 14.79
N ILE A 59 4.22 -4.39 14.71
CA ILE A 59 4.69 -3.29 13.85
C ILE A 59 6.11 -2.87 14.27
N SER A 60 6.31 -2.61 15.58
CA SER A 60 7.61 -2.21 16.12
C SER A 60 8.70 -3.26 15.84
N GLU A 61 8.37 -4.54 16.00
CA GLU A 61 9.30 -5.65 15.75
C GLU A 61 9.66 -5.77 14.26
N LEU A 62 8.67 -5.80 13.37
CA LEU A 62 8.90 -6.02 11.94
C LEU A 62 9.69 -4.89 11.27
N PHE A 63 9.51 -3.65 11.74
CA PHE A 63 10.06 -2.48 11.08
C PHE A 63 11.12 -1.74 11.89
N SER A 64 11.47 -2.27 13.07
CA SER A 64 12.39 -1.61 14.01
C SER A 64 11.99 -0.15 14.31
N SER A 65 10.68 0.11 14.32
CA SER A 65 10.11 1.43 14.64
C SER A 65 9.78 1.52 16.13
N PRO A 66 9.74 2.73 16.72
CA PRO A 66 9.29 2.89 18.09
C PRO A 66 7.88 2.34 18.27
N ARG A 67 7.65 1.57 19.32
CA ARG A 67 6.30 1.14 19.69
C ARG A 67 5.47 2.34 20.12
N GLN A 68 4.34 2.56 19.47
CA GLN A 68 3.40 3.63 19.80
C GLN A 68 2.07 3.05 20.29
N PRO A 69 1.39 3.72 21.24
CA PRO A 69 0.08 3.29 21.71
C PRO A 69 -1.00 3.65 20.68
N ILE A 70 -1.35 2.71 19.81
CA ILE A 70 -2.36 2.93 18.78
C ILE A 70 -3.72 3.28 19.42
N VAL A 71 -4.35 4.34 18.91
CA VAL A 71 -5.66 4.83 19.36
C VAL A 71 -6.67 4.61 18.25
N ILE A 72 -7.72 3.84 18.54
CA ILE A 72 -8.80 3.53 17.60
C ILE A 72 -10.16 3.86 18.22
N GLU A 73 -11.00 4.57 17.48
CA GLU A 73 -12.39 4.86 17.83
C GLU A 73 -13.34 4.27 16.78
N GLY A 74 -14.26 3.41 17.24
CA GLY A 74 -15.38 2.96 16.44
C GLY A 74 -16.49 4.03 16.40
N VAL A 75 -16.88 4.46 15.20
CA VAL A 75 -17.92 5.48 14.97
C VAL A 75 -18.84 5.05 13.83
N SER A 76 -19.99 5.71 13.67
CA SER A 76 -20.79 5.50 12.45
C SER A 76 -20.05 6.04 11.22
N GLN A 77 -20.26 5.48 10.03
CA GLN A 77 -19.66 5.91 8.78
C GLN A 77 -19.98 7.39 8.48
N LYS A 78 -21.18 7.83 8.83
CA LYS A 78 -21.57 9.23 8.72
C LYS A 78 -20.79 10.14 9.67
N GLU A 79 -20.52 9.67 10.88
CA GLU A 79 -19.69 10.42 11.83
C GLU A 79 -18.22 10.46 11.39
N LEU A 80 -17.65 9.32 10.96
CA LEU A 80 -16.34 9.24 10.32
C LEU A 80 -16.20 10.30 9.22
N PHE A 81 -17.18 10.33 8.31
CA PHE A 81 -17.21 11.32 7.24
C PHE A 81 -17.19 12.78 7.76
N ASN A 82 -17.99 13.08 8.80
CA ASN A 82 -18.03 14.41 9.38
C ASN A 82 -16.69 14.81 10.02
N LYS A 83 -15.96 13.86 10.63
CA LYS A 83 -14.63 14.08 11.17
C LYS A 83 -13.62 14.40 10.06
N ILE A 84 -13.64 13.65 8.95
CA ILE A 84 -12.79 13.91 7.78
C ILE A 84 -13.06 15.31 7.21
N ARG A 85 -14.32 15.68 7.02
CA ARG A 85 -14.73 16.99 6.48
C ARG A 85 -14.35 18.16 7.40
N ALA A 86 -14.20 17.92 8.71
CA ALA A 86 -13.81 18.96 9.66
C ALA A 86 -12.31 19.34 9.55
N VAL A 87 -11.51 18.52 8.87
CA VAL A 87 -10.10 18.84 8.59
C VAL A 87 -10.00 19.90 7.49
N PRO A 88 -9.17 20.95 7.68
CA PRO A 88 -8.96 21.97 6.65
C PRO A 88 -8.54 21.37 5.30
N GLY A 89 -9.19 21.80 4.23
CA GLY A 89 -8.98 21.31 2.87
C GLY A 89 -9.96 20.22 2.40
N ASN A 90 -10.78 19.65 3.30
CA ASN A 90 -11.78 18.63 2.99
C ASN A 90 -13.22 19.15 2.99
N GLU A 91 -13.42 20.47 3.04
CA GLU A 91 -14.74 21.09 3.28
C GLU A 91 -15.75 20.79 2.18
N THR A 92 -15.28 20.49 0.97
CA THR A 92 -16.09 20.21 -0.22
C THR A 92 -16.46 18.74 -0.36
N MET A 93 -16.00 17.86 0.53
CA MET A 93 -16.41 16.46 0.51
C MET A 93 -17.92 16.35 0.79
N GLU A 94 -18.61 15.52 0.00
CA GLU A 94 -20.04 15.21 0.20
C GLU A 94 -20.24 13.74 0.58
N PHE A 95 -21.12 13.50 1.55
CA PHE A 95 -21.49 12.15 1.97
C PHE A 95 -22.50 11.57 0.98
N ASP A 96 -22.14 10.47 0.32
CA ASP A 96 -23.05 9.80 -0.61
C ASP A 96 -23.96 8.84 0.15
N ALA A 97 -25.15 9.32 0.52
CA ALA A 97 -26.17 8.51 1.18
C ALA A 97 -26.81 7.46 0.26
N MET A 98 -26.66 7.60 -1.06
CA MET A 98 -27.18 6.64 -2.04
C MET A 98 -26.17 5.53 -2.34
N THR A 99 -24.88 5.82 -2.19
CA THR A 99 -23.76 4.89 -2.41
C THR A 99 -22.86 4.88 -1.17
N LEU A 100 -23.31 4.25 -0.09
CA LEU A 100 -22.58 4.10 1.16
C LEU A 100 -21.17 3.51 0.97
N SER A 101 -21.00 2.61 0.01
CA SER A 101 -19.71 2.01 -0.35
C SER A 101 -18.71 2.97 -1.00
N ALA A 102 -19.17 4.16 -1.45
CA ALA A 102 -18.30 5.21 -1.97
C ALA A 102 -17.71 6.09 -0.85
N ASN A 103 -18.28 6.04 0.36
CA ASN A 103 -17.76 6.77 1.51
C ASN A 103 -16.62 5.99 2.17
N PRO A 104 -15.63 6.67 2.77
CA PRO A 104 -14.55 6.01 3.51
C PRO A 104 -15.09 5.05 4.58
N ALA A 105 -14.44 3.91 4.72
CA ALA A 105 -14.75 2.91 5.75
C ALA A 105 -13.91 3.13 7.02
N ALA A 106 -12.70 3.67 6.86
CA ALA A 106 -11.82 4.08 7.94
C ALA A 106 -11.00 5.29 7.52
N TRP A 107 -10.37 5.94 8.50
CA TRP A 107 -9.42 7.02 8.28
C TRP A 107 -8.54 7.24 9.50
N THR A 108 -7.23 7.37 9.28
CA THR A 108 -6.28 7.84 10.29
C THR A 108 -6.15 9.36 10.22
N SER A 109 -6.45 10.05 11.33
CA SER A 109 -6.35 11.50 11.38
C SER A 109 -4.92 11.99 11.55
N PRO A 110 -4.59 13.23 11.10
CA PRO A 110 -3.31 13.87 11.37
C PRO A 110 -3.01 14.07 12.86
N GLU A 111 -4.02 14.03 13.74
CA GLU A 111 -3.82 14.06 15.19
C GLU A 111 -3.46 12.69 15.79
N GLY A 112 -3.40 11.63 14.99
CA GLY A 112 -3.10 10.27 15.45
C GLY A 112 -4.29 9.62 16.13
N ILE A 113 -5.47 9.63 15.49
CA ILE A 113 -6.62 8.81 15.89
C ILE A 113 -7.11 8.04 14.67
N ILE A 114 -7.25 6.73 14.81
CA ILE A 114 -7.88 5.90 13.77
C ILE A 114 -9.38 5.89 14.02
N TYR A 115 -10.15 6.33 13.04
CA TYR A 115 -11.61 6.25 13.08
C TYR A 115 -12.08 5.11 12.19
N MET A 116 -12.84 4.19 12.76
CA MET A 116 -13.42 3.05 12.05
C MET A 116 -14.93 3.25 11.90
N GLY A 117 -15.45 3.26 10.67
CA GLY A 117 -16.87 3.31 10.38
C GLY A 117 -17.54 1.96 10.60
N VAL A 118 -17.91 1.62 11.83
CA VAL A 118 -18.30 0.24 12.24
C VAL A 118 -19.60 -0.28 11.63
N ASP A 119 -20.33 0.57 10.90
CA ASP A 119 -21.52 0.23 10.12
C ASP A 119 -21.27 0.32 8.59
N SER A 120 -20.02 0.55 8.17
CA SER A 120 -19.67 0.67 6.75
C SER A 120 -19.98 -0.63 6.00
N PRO A 121 -20.56 -0.55 4.80
CA PRO A 121 -20.79 -1.73 3.96
C PRO A 121 -19.48 -2.44 3.56
N ASP A 122 -18.32 -1.77 3.65
CA ASP A 122 -17.00 -2.36 3.37
C ASP A 122 -16.67 -3.53 4.32
N TYR A 123 -17.34 -3.62 5.47
CA TYR A 123 -17.18 -4.72 6.43
C TYR A 123 -18.28 -5.78 6.32
N SER A 124 -19.05 -5.77 5.23
CA SER A 124 -20.15 -6.69 4.97
C SER A 124 -19.85 -7.60 3.78
N ASP A 125 -19.81 -8.91 4.02
CA ASP A 125 -19.81 -9.93 2.97
C ASP A 125 -21.19 -10.59 2.93
N ASN A 126 -22.00 -10.19 1.95
CA ASN A 126 -23.37 -10.67 1.75
C ASN A 126 -24.26 -10.56 3.01
N GLY A 127 -24.10 -9.47 3.79
CA GLY A 127 -24.88 -9.20 5.00
C GLY A 127 -24.34 -9.86 6.28
N GLN A 128 -23.19 -10.53 6.20
CA GLN A 128 -22.44 -11.01 7.36
C GLN A 128 -21.19 -10.17 7.56
N LEU A 129 -20.66 -10.12 8.79
CA LEU A 129 -19.40 -9.42 9.05
C LEU A 129 -18.23 -10.09 8.35
N ASP A 130 -17.51 -9.31 7.55
CA ASP A 130 -16.25 -9.71 6.95
C ASP A 130 -15.09 -9.45 7.92
N VAL A 131 -14.86 -10.41 8.83
CA VAL A 131 -13.84 -10.31 9.89
C VAL A 131 -12.44 -10.10 9.33
N ASP A 132 -12.12 -10.76 8.22
CA ASP A 132 -10.81 -10.65 7.58
C ASP A 132 -10.58 -9.25 7.01
N LYS A 133 -11.63 -8.66 6.44
CA LYS A 133 -11.61 -7.28 5.96
C LYS A 133 -11.52 -6.27 7.11
N ILE A 134 -12.26 -6.45 8.20
CA ILE A 134 -12.13 -5.63 9.42
C ILE A 134 -10.68 -5.64 9.93
N ARG A 135 -10.10 -6.83 10.12
CA ARG A 135 -8.71 -6.99 10.56
C ARG A 135 -7.73 -6.36 9.58
N SER A 136 -7.93 -6.55 8.28
CA SER A 136 -7.08 -5.96 7.24
C SER A 136 -7.09 -4.43 7.32
N THR A 137 -8.26 -3.81 7.47
CA THR A 137 -8.37 -2.36 7.59
C THR A 137 -7.78 -1.84 8.90
N ILE A 138 -8.03 -2.49 10.05
CA ILE A 138 -7.41 -2.08 11.33
C ILE A 138 -5.89 -2.11 11.23
N VAL A 139 -5.32 -3.17 10.65
CA VAL A 139 -3.87 -3.27 10.45
C VAL A 139 -3.40 -2.15 9.51
N HIS A 140 -4.05 -1.94 8.37
CA HIS A 140 -3.69 -0.89 7.41
C HIS A 140 -3.66 0.50 8.05
N GLU A 141 -4.74 0.91 8.71
CA GLU A 141 -4.80 2.21 9.39
C GLU A 141 -3.77 2.32 10.53
N SER A 142 -3.45 1.21 11.19
CA SER A 142 -2.40 1.20 12.22
C SER A 142 -1.00 1.44 11.66
N LEU A 143 -0.76 1.12 10.39
CA LEU A 143 0.47 1.49 9.70
C LEU A 143 0.49 2.99 9.39
N HIS A 144 -0.61 3.56 8.90
CA HIS A 144 -0.74 5.03 8.76
C HIS A 144 -0.53 5.72 10.10
N TYR A 145 -1.17 5.25 11.18
CA TYR A 145 -0.95 5.75 12.53
C TYR A 145 0.52 5.69 12.94
N SER A 146 1.20 4.57 12.68
CA SER A 146 2.59 4.41 13.10
C SER A 146 3.57 5.21 12.23
N SER A 147 3.13 5.65 11.04
CA SER A 147 3.95 6.34 10.06
C SER A 147 4.39 7.73 10.51
N TYR A 148 5.33 8.33 9.77
CA TYR A 148 5.79 9.68 10.03
C TYR A 148 4.63 10.68 10.05
N GLN A 149 4.43 11.33 11.20
CA GLN A 149 3.35 12.30 11.44
C GLN A 149 1.93 11.79 11.12
N HIS A 150 1.71 10.47 11.16
CA HIS A 150 0.44 9.83 10.83
C HIS A 150 -0.02 9.96 9.36
N VAL A 151 0.88 10.44 8.49
CA VAL A 151 0.58 10.79 7.08
C VAL A 151 1.54 10.16 6.08
N GLY A 152 2.46 9.31 6.53
CA GLY A 152 3.33 8.50 5.68
C GLY A 152 3.99 9.26 4.53
N PHE A 153 3.64 8.87 3.31
CA PHE A 153 4.11 9.47 2.05
C PHE A 153 3.04 10.30 1.33
N GLN A 154 1.97 10.73 2.02
CA GLN A 154 0.89 11.50 1.40
C GLN A 154 1.40 12.74 0.65
N ALA A 155 2.34 13.49 1.23
CA ALA A 155 2.92 14.68 0.60
C ALA A 155 3.77 14.38 -0.66
N GLU A 156 4.32 13.17 -0.76
CA GLU A 156 5.17 12.74 -1.88
C GLU A 156 4.38 11.99 -2.96
N THR A 157 3.08 11.77 -2.73
CA THR A 157 2.23 10.97 -3.61
C THR A 157 1.47 11.84 -4.60
N ASP A 158 1.71 11.61 -5.90
CA ASP A 158 0.95 12.24 -6.97
C ASP A 158 -0.35 11.46 -7.25
N LEU A 159 -1.47 11.94 -6.69
CA LEU A 159 -2.80 11.36 -6.91
C LEU A 159 -3.32 11.53 -8.36
N GLY A 160 -2.72 12.42 -9.15
CA GLY A 160 -3.02 12.55 -10.58
C GLY A 160 -2.40 11.43 -11.42
N ALA A 161 -1.39 10.74 -10.91
CA ALA A 161 -0.73 9.63 -11.57
C ALA A 161 -1.44 8.29 -11.26
N THR A 162 -2.20 7.79 -12.24
CA THR A 162 -2.86 6.48 -12.11
C THR A 162 -1.85 5.37 -11.80
N ASN A 163 -2.20 4.50 -10.84
CA ASN A 163 -1.41 3.34 -10.40
C ASN A 163 -0.05 3.70 -9.76
N LEU A 164 0.07 4.90 -9.15
CA LEU A 164 1.26 5.36 -8.43
C LEU A 164 0.96 5.99 -7.05
N ASN A 165 -0.05 5.47 -6.35
CA ASN A 165 -0.31 5.92 -4.98
C ASN A 165 0.72 5.30 -4.02
N TYR A 166 1.89 5.94 -3.88
CA TYR A 166 2.99 5.41 -3.07
C TYR A 166 2.63 5.29 -1.60
N ASP A 167 1.90 6.26 -1.06
CA ASP A 167 1.44 6.23 0.32
C ASP A 167 0.62 4.97 0.60
N GLU A 168 -0.54 4.83 -0.06
CA GLU A 168 -1.43 3.70 0.17
C GLU A 168 -0.76 2.37 -0.20
N TYR A 169 0.02 2.32 -1.28
CA TYR A 169 0.63 1.07 -1.72
C TYR A 169 1.78 0.61 -0.81
N VAL A 170 2.57 1.54 -0.24
CA VAL A 170 3.59 1.17 0.75
C VAL A 170 2.93 0.80 2.08
N THR A 171 1.92 1.56 2.52
CA THR A 171 1.12 1.21 3.71
C THR A 171 0.56 -0.20 3.57
N ASP A 172 -0.08 -0.51 2.45
CA ASP A 172 -0.72 -1.81 2.22
C ASP A 172 0.30 -2.95 2.13
N TYR A 173 1.50 -2.69 1.58
CA TYR A 173 2.59 -3.66 1.56
C TYR A 173 3.08 -4.02 2.97
N PHE A 174 3.25 -3.04 3.84
CA PHE A 174 3.62 -3.27 5.25
C PHE A 174 2.48 -3.89 6.05
N ALA A 175 1.25 -3.46 5.81
CA ALA A 175 0.06 -4.01 6.44
C ALA A 175 -0.11 -5.51 6.10
N HIS A 176 0.11 -5.91 4.85
CA HIS A 176 0.10 -7.33 4.47
C HIS A 176 1.13 -8.16 5.27
N GLN A 177 2.33 -7.63 5.53
CA GLN A 177 3.36 -8.32 6.33
C GLN A 177 2.93 -8.49 7.79
N VAL A 178 2.41 -7.42 8.39
CA VAL A 178 1.89 -7.44 9.78
C VAL A 178 0.70 -8.40 9.89
N PHE A 179 -0.27 -8.29 8.98
CA PHE A 179 -1.45 -9.14 8.95
C PHE A 179 -1.07 -10.63 8.81
N THR A 180 -0.16 -10.96 7.89
CA THR A 180 0.28 -12.34 7.69
C THR A 180 0.92 -12.93 8.95
N LYS A 181 1.64 -12.10 9.73
CA LYS A 181 2.25 -12.51 10.98
C LYS A 181 1.23 -12.68 12.12
N MET A 182 0.26 -11.77 12.23
CA MET A 182 -0.74 -11.80 13.31
C MET A 182 -1.86 -12.82 13.08
N PHE A 183 -2.25 -13.05 11.83
CA PHE A 183 -3.43 -13.85 11.48
C PHE A 183 -3.05 -14.97 10.51
N PRO A 184 -2.21 -15.94 10.92
CA PRO A 184 -1.81 -17.04 10.03
C PRO A 184 -3.03 -17.83 9.56
N GLY A 185 -3.18 -17.94 8.23
CA GLY A 185 -4.30 -18.66 7.59
C GLY A 185 -5.53 -17.79 7.28
N ALA A 186 -5.59 -16.55 7.75
CA ALA A 186 -6.61 -15.57 7.33
C ALA A 186 -6.28 -14.94 5.98
N ALA A 187 -7.27 -14.39 5.29
CA ALA A 187 -7.07 -13.72 4.01
C ALA A 187 -6.89 -12.21 4.20
N TYR A 188 -5.77 -11.64 3.75
CA TYR A 188 -5.62 -10.18 3.69
C TYR A 188 -6.51 -9.61 2.59
N LYS A 189 -7.47 -8.76 2.96
CA LYS A 189 -8.49 -8.18 2.06
C LYS A 189 -8.32 -6.67 1.96
N THR A 190 -8.11 -6.19 0.74
CA THR A 190 -7.76 -4.79 0.45
C THR A 190 -8.40 -4.29 -0.83
N GLY A 191 -8.74 -3.00 -0.89
CA GLY A 191 -9.22 -2.32 -2.09
C GLY A 191 -8.11 -1.71 -2.95
N TYR A 192 -6.85 -1.71 -2.47
CA TYR A 192 -5.73 -1.01 -3.07
C TYR A 192 -5.15 -1.77 -4.26
N PHE A 193 -5.93 -1.86 -5.33
CA PHE A 193 -5.55 -2.47 -6.59
C PHE A 193 -5.34 -1.40 -7.66
N THR A 194 -4.36 -1.64 -8.51
CA THR A 194 -4.17 -0.91 -9.75
C THR A 194 -5.30 -1.25 -10.72
N LYS A 195 -5.57 -0.35 -11.66
CA LYS A 195 -6.63 -0.51 -12.64
C LYS A 195 -6.16 -0.29 -14.08
N ASP A 196 -6.83 -0.96 -15.02
CA ASP A 196 -6.69 -0.66 -16.45
C ASP A 196 -7.55 0.56 -16.86
N LEU A 197 -7.56 0.89 -18.15
CA LEU A 197 -8.37 1.99 -18.69
C LEU A 197 -9.88 1.74 -18.60
N ASN A 198 -10.30 0.50 -18.38
CA ASN A 198 -11.69 0.10 -18.23
C ASN A 198 -12.08 -0.05 -16.75
N ASN A 199 -11.25 0.45 -15.82
CA ASN A 199 -11.46 0.40 -14.37
C ASN A 199 -11.47 -1.03 -13.78
N ASN A 200 -10.96 -2.03 -14.51
CA ASN A 200 -10.83 -3.40 -14.01
C ASN A 200 -9.61 -3.51 -13.10
N PHE A 201 -9.73 -4.24 -11.99
CA PHE A 201 -8.60 -4.54 -11.10
C PHE A 201 -7.54 -5.41 -11.78
N MET A 202 -6.28 -5.00 -11.67
CA MET A 202 -5.14 -5.62 -12.36
C MET A 202 -4.14 -6.24 -11.38
N GLN A 203 -3.34 -5.40 -10.71
CA GLN A 203 -2.31 -5.81 -9.77
C GLN A 203 -2.65 -5.27 -8.38
N TRP A 204 -2.31 -6.03 -7.35
CA TRP A 204 -2.31 -5.46 -6.01
C TRP A 204 -1.27 -4.34 -5.92
N GLY A 205 -1.67 -3.18 -5.39
CA GLY A 205 -0.88 -1.96 -5.32
C GLY A 205 0.41 -2.13 -4.52
N GLY A 206 0.38 -2.90 -3.43
CA GLY A 206 1.57 -3.19 -2.61
C GLY A 206 2.71 -3.89 -3.35
N ASN A 207 2.46 -4.45 -4.54
CA ASN A 207 3.53 -4.91 -5.42
C ASN A 207 4.46 -3.77 -5.91
N LEU A 208 4.05 -2.50 -5.83
CA LEU A 208 4.92 -1.36 -6.10
C LEU A 208 6.09 -1.33 -5.11
N ALA A 209 5.78 -1.35 -3.82
CA ALA A 209 6.77 -1.36 -2.75
C ALA A 209 7.65 -2.61 -2.81
N LYS A 210 7.04 -3.79 -3.05
CA LYS A 210 7.80 -5.03 -3.27
C LYS A 210 8.75 -4.90 -4.48
N PHE A 211 8.30 -4.32 -5.59
CA PHE A 211 9.14 -4.12 -6.76
C PHE A 211 10.30 -3.14 -6.49
N MET A 212 10.07 -2.08 -5.73
CA MET A 212 11.13 -1.16 -5.30
C MET A 212 12.22 -1.89 -4.51
N VAL A 213 11.84 -2.84 -3.66
CA VAL A 213 12.77 -3.67 -2.88
C VAL A 213 13.48 -4.71 -3.76
N ASP A 214 12.73 -5.51 -4.52
CA ASP A 214 13.29 -6.61 -5.31
C ASP A 214 14.21 -6.13 -6.43
N SER A 215 13.93 -4.95 -7.00
CA SER A 215 14.79 -4.29 -7.98
C SER A 215 16.07 -3.70 -7.41
N GLY A 216 16.20 -3.67 -6.08
CA GLY A 216 17.34 -3.07 -5.38
C GLY A 216 17.35 -1.54 -5.44
N HIS A 217 16.24 -0.90 -5.82
CA HIS A 217 16.13 0.56 -5.81
C HIS A 217 16.17 1.13 -4.39
N VAL A 218 15.53 0.41 -3.46
CA VAL A 218 15.63 0.60 -2.01
C VAL A 218 15.81 -0.76 -1.35
N THR A 219 16.42 -0.79 -0.17
CA THR A 219 16.29 -1.92 0.75
C THR A 219 14.96 -1.83 1.51
N HIS A 220 14.51 -2.95 2.08
CA HIS A 220 13.32 -2.96 2.94
C HIS A 220 13.50 -2.03 4.16
N GLN A 221 14.70 -2.02 4.76
CA GLN A 221 15.03 -1.14 5.89
C GLN A 221 15.01 0.35 5.52
N GLU A 222 15.51 0.73 4.33
CA GLU A 222 15.43 2.12 3.85
C GLU A 222 13.99 2.56 3.60
N LEU A 223 13.15 1.66 3.05
CA LEU A 223 11.74 1.96 2.81
C LEU A 223 10.99 2.11 4.14
N ALA A 224 11.18 1.19 5.08
CA ALA A 224 10.57 1.28 6.41
C ALA A 224 11.07 2.52 7.17
N GLY A 225 12.39 2.74 7.21
CA GLY A 225 13.00 3.89 7.87
C GLY A 225 12.52 5.23 7.31
N SER A 226 12.30 5.32 6.00
CA SER A 226 11.72 6.53 5.41
C SER A 226 10.24 6.70 5.76
N TYR A 227 9.44 5.64 5.67
CA TYR A 227 8.00 5.65 5.95
C TYR A 227 7.67 5.99 7.42
N PHE A 228 8.32 5.33 8.38
CA PHE A 228 8.09 5.57 9.81
C PHE A 228 8.86 6.78 10.37
N GLY A 229 10.01 7.12 9.77
CA GLY A 229 10.94 8.09 10.38
C GLY A 229 10.96 9.47 9.75
N THR A 230 10.68 9.61 8.45
CA THR A 230 10.93 10.88 7.74
C THR A 230 9.81 11.35 6.81
N GLY A 231 8.93 10.45 6.37
CA GLY A 231 7.94 10.71 5.32
C GLY A 231 8.55 10.99 3.94
N LYS A 232 9.86 10.77 3.75
CA LYS A 232 10.56 11.09 2.49
C LYS A 232 10.72 9.86 1.61
N LEU A 233 9.85 9.74 0.61
CA LEU A 233 9.89 8.66 -0.35
C LEU A 233 11.07 8.80 -1.33
N LYS A 234 11.81 7.71 -1.56
CA LYS A 234 12.71 7.60 -2.72
C LYS A 234 11.92 7.01 -3.90
N ALA A 235 11.23 7.85 -4.67
CA ALA A 235 10.40 7.41 -5.79
C ALA A 235 11.19 6.62 -6.85
N LEU A 236 10.50 5.73 -7.59
CA LEU A 236 11.12 4.99 -8.69
C LEU A 236 11.60 5.96 -9.79
N PRO A 237 12.87 5.88 -10.22
CA PRO A 237 13.35 6.63 -11.37
C PRO A 237 12.95 5.92 -12.68
N GLU A 238 13.12 6.60 -13.81
CA GLU A 238 13.17 5.91 -15.10
C GLU A 238 14.42 5.02 -15.20
N PRO A 239 14.35 3.83 -15.84
CA PRO A 239 13.18 3.27 -16.54
C PRO A 239 12.23 2.45 -15.64
N LEU A 240 12.51 2.33 -14.33
CA LEU A 240 11.78 1.43 -13.44
C LEU A 240 10.31 1.86 -13.25
N VAL A 241 10.05 3.15 -13.12
CA VAL A 241 8.68 3.67 -12.99
C VAL A 241 7.84 3.38 -14.23
N SER A 242 8.41 3.50 -15.44
CA SER A 242 7.73 3.13 -16.68
C SER A 242 7.44 1.62 -16.76
N LYS A 243 8.39 0.78 -16.32
CA LYS A 243 8.19 -0.68 -16.24
C LYS A 243 7.05 -1.02 -15.29
N TRP A 244 7.01 -0.41 -14.10
CA TRP A 244 5.91 -0.57 -13.15
C TRP A 244 4.58 -0.15 -13.76
N LYS A 245 4.48 1.06 -14.34
CA LYS A 245 3.23 1.57 -14.95
C LYS A 245 2.69 0.64 -16.04
N ALA A 246 3.57 0.00 -16.82
CA ALA A 246 3.18 -0.96 -17.83
C ALA A 246 2.66 -2.27 -17.21
N PHE A 247 3.35 -2.79 -16.21
CA PHE A 247 2.95 -3.99 -15.47
C PHE A 247 1.64 -3.81 -14.70
N ALA A 248 1.48 -2.67 -14.02
CA ALA A 248 0.33 -2.33 -13.19
C ALA A 248 -1.01 -2.33 -13.95
N LYS A 249 -1.01 -2.32 -15.29
CA LYS A 249 -2.21 -2.32 -16.13
C LYS A 249 -2.56 -3.70 -16.70
N GLN A 250 -1.86 -4.75 -16.30
CA GLN A 250 -1.91 -6.06 -16.93
C GLN A 250 -1.92 -7.16 -15.87
N LYS A 251 -2.65 -8.27 -16.10
CA LYS A 251 -2.72 -9.39 -15.14
C LYS A 251 -1.58 -10.40 -15.26
N SER A 252 -1.13 -10.67 -16.48
CA SER A 252 -0.33 -11.87 -16.78
C SER A 252 1.05 -11.60 -17.39
N ARG A 253 1.39 -10.34 -17.68
CA ARG A 253 2.70 -10.04 -18.26
C ARG A 253 3.77 -10.00 -17.17
N PRO A 254 4.85 -10.77 -17.28
CA PRO A 254 5.92 -10.70 -16.30
C PRO A 254 6.61 -9.34 -16.34
N LEU A 255 6.82 -8.74 -15.17
CA LEU A 255 7.67 -7.56 -15.00
C LEU A 255 9.12 -8.03 -14.92
N LYS A 256 9.99 -7.45 -15.75
CA LYS A 256 11.41 -7.82 -15.84
C LYS A 256 12.32 -6.63 -15.55
N PHE A 257 13.38 -6.85 -14.77
CA PHE A 257 14.26 -5.78 -14.30
C PHE A 257 15.73 -6.20 -14.19
#